data_AF-A0AA42H2L0-F1
#
_entry.id   AF-A0AA42H2L0-F1
#
_cell.length_a   1.000
_cell.length_b   1.000
_cell.length_c   1.000
_cell.angle_alpha   90.00
_cell.angle_beta   90.00
_cell.angle_gamma   90.00
#
_symmetry.space_group_name_H-M   'P 1'
#
loop_
_entity.id
_entity.type
_entity.pdbx_description
1 polymer ?
#
loop_
_entity_poly.entity_id
_entity_poly.type
_entity_poly.pdbx_seq_one_letter_code
_entity_poly.pdbx_strand_id
1 'polypeptide(L)'
;RCRKGAVAPMPNVTIYISAGRMPPDEALADLTEQCTELCTGILRAALANVYIVYVAVRHGRGHPAFAEIQYRLEPFRTLPLMERFMEGLDDAIRRNTGLTVRIRCFGYEASSIHALN
;
A
#
# COMPACT_ATOMS: atom_id res chain seq x y z
N ARG A 1 20.15 -17.50 -22.88
CA ARG A 1 20.11 -17.93 -21.46
C ARG A 1 19.41 -16.82 -20.67
N CYS A 2 18.08 -16.84 -20.57
CA CYS A 2 17.34 -15.82 -19.83
C CYS A 2 17.81 -15.81 -18.37
N ARG A 3 18.29 -14.67 -17.89
CA ARG A 3 18.46 -14.46 -16.45
C ARG A 3 17.06 -14.62 -15.84
N LYS A 4 16.90 -15.58 -14.94
CA LYS A 4 15.80 -15.60 -13.97
C LYS A 4 15.96 -14.32 -13.14
N GLY A 5 15.48 -13.20 -13.65
CA GLY A 5 15.28 -12.00 -12.85
C GLY A 5 14.31 -12.40 -11.76
N ALA A 6 14.76 -12.37 -10.50
CA ALA A 6 13.84 -12.41 -9.39
C ALA A 6 12.82 -11.30 -9.64
N VAL A 7 11.58 -11.68 -9.94
CA VAL A 7 10.51 -10.72 -10.19
C VAL A 7 10.29 -10.04 -8.85
N ALA A 8 10.84 -8.85 -8.74
CA ALA A 8 11.01 -8.19 -7.46
C ALA A 8 9.63 -7.86 -6.85
N PRO A 9 9.54 -7.74 -5.52
CA PRO A 9 8.26 -7.55 -4.86
C PRO A 9 7.68 -6.18 -5.23
N MET A 10 6.47 -6.18 -5.79
CA MET A 10 5.75 -4.97 -6.23
C MET A 10 4.53 -4.76 -5.33
N PRO A 11 4.67 -4.06 -4.18
CA PRO A 11 3.51 -3.61 -3.45
C PRO A 11 2.85 -2.44 -4.18
N ASN A 12 1.59 -2.63 -4.59
CA ASN A 12 0.72 -1.54 -4.99
C ASN A 12 -0.11 -1.12 -3.78
N VAL A 13 -0.04 0.14 -3.40
CA VAL A 13 -0.84 0.74 -2.33
C VAL A 13 -1.79 1.75 -2.95
N THR A 14 -3.08 1.43 -3.00
CA THR A 14 -4.10 2.35 -3.50
C THR A 14 -4.94 2.84 -2.34
N ILE A 15 -4.97 4.16 -2.12
CA ILE A 15 -5.72 4.79 -1.04
C ILE A 15 -6.86 5.59 -1.67
N TYR A 16 -8.07 5.10 -1.48
CA TYR A 16 -9.31 5.73 -1.90
C TYR A 16 -9.79 6.64 -0.78
N ILE A 17 -9.94 7.93 -1.08
CA ILE A 17 -10.36 8.94 -0.11
C ILE A 17 -11.61 9.65 -0.64
N SER A 18 -12.58 9.87 0.23
CA SER A 18 -13.76 10.69 -0.06
C SER A 18 -13.34 12.02 -0.70
N ALA A 19 -13.87 12.36 -1.88
CA ALA A 19 -13.42 13.53 -2.65
C ALA A 19 -13.46 14.86 -1.86
N GLY A 20 -14.44 15.05 -0.99
CA GLY A 20 -14.54 16.23 -0.11
C GLY A 20 -13.67 16.17 1.16
N ARG A 21 -12.82 15.15 1.31
CA ARG A 21 -11.91 14.95 2.45
C ARG A 21 -10.50 14.57 2.02
N MET A 22 -10.16 14.79 0.74
CA MET A 22 -8.78 14.62 0.28
C MET A 22 -7.90 15.62 1.06
N PRO A 23 -6.82 15.17 1.71
CA PRO A 23 -5.89 16.07 2.38
C PRO A 23 -5.12 16.93 1.36
N PRO A 24 -4.46 18.02 1.80
CA PRO A 24 -3.59 18.82 0.94
C PRO A 24 -2.37 18.02 0.46
N ASP A 25 -1.73 18.50 -0.61
CA ASP A 25 -0.60 17.82 -1.26
C ASP A 25 0.59 17.57 -0.32
N GLU A 26 0.85 18.47 0.64
CA GLU A 26 1.90 18.29 1.65
C GLU A 26 1.67 17.04 2.51
N ALA A 27 0.45 16.84 2.98
CA ALA A 27 0.08 15.67 3.77
C ALA A 27 0.05 14.39 2.93
N LEU A 28 -0.25 14.50 1.62
CA LEU A 28 -0.11 13.37 0.70
C LEU A 28 1.35 13.00 0.44
N ALA A 29 2.25 13.99 0.36
CA ALA A 29 3.69 13.75 0.23
C ALA A 29 4.24 13.04 1.47
N ASP A 30 3.92 13.53 2.67
CA ASP A 30 4.31 12.90 3.94
C ASP A 30 3.75 11.48 4.07
N LEU A 31 2.49 11.26 3.67
CA LEU A 31 1.89 9.94 3.63
C LEU A 31 2.58 9.03 2.61
N THR A 32 2.99 9.56 1.45
CA THR A 32 3.71 8.80 0.41
C THR A 32 5.05 8.32 0.95
N GLU A 33 5.80 9.18 1.64
CA GLU A 33 7.07 8.82 2.27
C GLU A 33 6.88 7.74 3.33
N GLN A 34 5.91 7.91 4.25
CA GLN A 34 5.60 6.91 5.27
C GLN A 34 5.17 5.55 4.67
N CYS A 35 4.33 5.56 3.63
CA CYS A 35 3.95 4.33 2.91
C CYS A 35 5.16 3.67 2.24
N THR A 36 6.09 4.46 1.72
CA THR A 36 7.33 3.98 1.10
C THR A 36 8.24 3.32 2.12
N GLU A 37 8.41 3.92 3.29
CA GLU A 37 9.17 3.34 4.41
C GLU A 37 8.56 2.02 4.89
N LEU A 38 7.24 1.95 5.03
CA LEU A 38 6.55 0.70 5.39
C LEU A 38 6.76 -0.40 4.34
N CYS A 39 6.66 -0.06 3.05
CA CYS A 39 6.86 -1.02 1.96
C CYS A 39 8.31 -1.50 1.87
N THR A 40 9.29 -0.60 1.99
CA THR A 40 10.70 -0.95 1.87
C THR A 40 11.26 -1.59 3.14
N GLY A 41 10.83 -1.14 4.32
CA GLY A 41 11.29 -1.64 5.62
C GLY A 41 10.60 -2.93 6.05
N ILE A 42 9.26 -2.96 6.05
CA ILE A 42 8.50 -4.11 6.55
C ILE A 42 8.30 -5.14 5.45
N LEU A 43 7.77 -4.73 4.29
CA LEU A 43 7.52 -5.66 3.18
C LEU A 43 8.81 -6.01 2.40
N ARG A 44 9.94 -5.35 2.69
CA ARG A 44 11.22 -5.54 1.99
C ARG A 44 11.10 -5.40 0.48
N ALA A 45 10.22 -4.50 0.03
CA ALA A 45 10.12 -4.15 -1.37
C ALA A 45 11.35 -3.33 -1.80
N ALA A 46 11.80 -3.51 -3.04
CA ALA A 46 12.74 -2.57 -3.61
C ALA A 46 12.00 -1.26 -3.92
N LEU A 47 12.62 -0.12 -3.61
CA LEU A 47 12.00 1.20 -3.77
C LEU A 47 11.41 1.43 -5.17
N ALA A 48 12.14 1.02 -6.21
CA ALA A 48 11.71 1.15 -7.61
C ALA A 48 10.41 0.40 -7.97
N ASN A 49 9.95 -0.51 -7.11
CA ASN A 49 8.75 -1.31 -7.32
C ASN A 49 7.59 -0.90 -6.39
N VAL A 50 7.80 0.09 -5.54
CA VAL A 50 6.74 0.63 -4.68
C VAL A 50 5.89 1.56 -5.53
N TYR A 51 4.60 1.28 -5.61
CA TYR A 51 3.65 2.09 -6.36
C TYR A 51 2.51 2.53 -5.45
N ILE A 52 2.37 3.83 -5.27
CA ILE A 52 1.39 4.44 -4.36
C ILE A 52 0.49 5.38 -5.16
N VAL A 53 -0.81 5.22 -5.00
CA VAL A 53 -1.82 6.04 -5.71
C VAL A 53 -2.91 6.49 -4.76
N TYR A 54 -3.31 7.74 -4.90
CA TYR A 54 -4.47 8.32 -4.22
C TYR A 54 -5.62 8.50 -5.21
N VAL A 55 -6.81 8.07 -4.82
CA VAL A 55 -8.00 8.16 -5.66
C VAL A 55 -9.11 8.89 -4.91
N ALA A 56 -9.52 10.06 -5.42
CA ALA A 56 -10.70 10.74 -4.94
C ALA A 56 -11.96 9.97 -5.38
N VAL A 57 -12.81 9.59 -4.43
CA VAL A 57 -14.01 8.79 -4.71
C VAL A 57 -15.27 9.37 -4.08
N ARG A 58 -16.42 9.03 -4.64
CA ARG A 58 -17.74 9.24 -4.03
C ARG A 58 -18.19 7.94 -3.35
N HIS A 59 -17.98 7.85 -2.04
CA HIS A 59 -18.42 6.68 -1.28
C HIS A 59 -19.95 6.62 -1.17
N GLY A 60 -20.52 5.41 -1.26
CA GLY A 60 -21.91 5.16 -0.92
C GLY A 60 -22.11 4.82 0.57
N ARG A 61 -21.32 3.88 1.09
CA ARG A 61 -21.36 3.43 2.50
C ARG A 61 -19.98 2.99 2.97
N GLY A 62 -19.70 3.16 4.27
CA GLY A 62 -18.48 2.69 4.93
C GLY A 62 -17.65 3.84 5.49
N HIS A 63 -16.37 3.56 5.73
CA HIS A 63 -15.40 4.56 6.21
C HIS A 63 -15.07 5.58 5.11
N PRO A 64 -14.66 6.81 5.50
CA PRO A 64 -14.34 7.88 4.55
C PRO A 64 -13.04 7.63 3.75
N ALA A 65 -12.24 6.64 4.16
CA ALA A 65 -11.07 6.15 3.44
C ALA A 65 -11.07 4.62 3.35
N PHE A 66 -10.50 4.09 2.25
CA PHE A 66 -10.26 2.68 2.02
C PHE A 66 -8.86 2.50 1.43
N ALA A 67 -8.06 1.58 1.96
CA ALA A 67 -6.75 1.26 1.42
C ALA A 67 -6.71 -0.19 0.94
N GLU A 68 -6.24 -0.37 -0.29
CA GLU A 68 -5.99 -1.66 -0.89
C GLU A 68 -4.50 -1.85 -1.11
N ILE A 69 -3.97 -2.98 -0.65
CA ILE A 69 -2.58 -3.34 -0.79
C ILE A 69 -2.48 -4.65 -1.51
N GLN A 70 -1.91 -4.64 -2.71
CA GLN A 70 -1.64 -5.84 -3.48
C GLN A 70 -0.16 -6.14 -3.43
N TYR A 71 0.21 -7.37 -3.09
CA TYR A 71 1.62 -7.75 -2.93
C TYR A 71 1.84 -9.22 -3.29
N ARG A 72 3.09 -9.56 -3.62
CA ARG A 72 3.50 -10.96 -3.82
C ARG A 72 3.66 -11.70 -2.49
N LEU A 73 3.22 -12.94 -2.41
CA LEU A 73 3.53 -13.79 -1.28
C LEU A 73 5.03 -14.11 -1.28
N GLU A 74 5.62 -14.10 -0.10
CA GLU A 74 7.02 -14.45 0.14
C GLU A 74 7.09 -15.16 1.50
N PRO A 75 7.98 -16.14 1.70
CA PRO A 75 8.06 -16.88 2.96
C PRO A 75 8.25 -16.01 4.20
N PHE A 76 8.88 -14.84 4.05
CA PHE A 76 9.10 -13.90 5.14
C PHE A 76 7.90 -12.98 5.44
N ARG A 77 6.91 -12.89 4.55
CA ARG A 77 5.70 -12.05 4.72
C ARG A 77 4.63 -12.82 5.51
N THR A 78 4.98 -13.11 6.75
CA THR A 78 4.12 -13.84 7.69
C THR A 78 2.94 -12.98 8.14
N LEU A 79 1.90 -13.62 8.69
CA LEU A 79 0.74 -12.90 9.23
C LEU A 79 1.14 -11.81 10.26
N PRO A 80 2.01 -12.07 11.26
CA PRO A 80 2.42 -11.02 12.19
C PRO A 80 3.20 -9.86 11.55
N LEU A 81 3.94 -10.13 10.47
CA LEU A 81 4.62 -9.07 9.73
C LEU A 81 3.61 -8.20 8.97
N MET A 82 2.59 -8.83 8.39
CA MET A 82 1.51 -8.12 7.70
C MET A 82 0.62 -7.33 8.66
N GLU A 83 0.37 -7.83 9.88
CA GLU A 83 -0.34 -7.10 10.93
C GLU A 83 0.40 -5.80 11.30
N ARG A 84 1.71 -5.87 11.56
CA ARG A 84 2.53 -4.67 11.80
C ARG A 84 2.51 -3.68 10.63
N PHE A 85 2.53 -4.19 9.40
CA PHE A 85 2.40 -3.33 8.22
C PHE A 85 1.04 -2.62 8.19
N MET A 86 -0.06 -3.34 8.46
CA MET A 86 -1.41 -2.78 8.48
C MET A 86 -1.60 -1.76 9.60
N GLU A 87 -1.07 -2.02 10.80
CA GLU A 87 -1.07 -1.08 11.92
C GLU A 87 -0.30 0.20 11.56
N GLY A 88 0.91 0.07 11.02
CA GLY A 88 1.71 1.21 10.58
C GLY A 88 1.03 2.03 9.49
N LEU A 89 0.34 1.36 8.55
CA LEU A 89 -0.41 2.03 7.49
C LEU A 89 -1.65 2.76 8.02
N ASP A 90 -2.41 2.14 8.92
CA ASP A 90 -3.57 2.77 9.58
C ASP A 90 -3.12 4.05 10.31
N ASP A 91 -2.04 3.95 11.08
CA ASP A 91 -1.45 5.06 11.81
C ASP A 91 -0.97 6.18 10.87
N ALA A 92 -0.29 5.85 9.77
CA ALA A 92 0.17 6.84 8.79
C ALA A 92 -1.02 7.57 8.14
N ILE A 93 -2.05 6.84 7.73
CA ILE A 93 -3.25 7.44 7.13
C ILE A 93 -3.97 8.31 8.16
N ARG A 94 -4.12 7.84 9.41
CA ARG A 94 -4.79 8.59 10.47
C ARG A 94 -4.05 9.87 10.81
N ARG A 95 -2.71 9.85 10.90
CA ARG A 95 -1.91 11.05 11.20
C ARG A 95 -2.01 12.11 10.11
N ASN A 96 -1.93 11.72 8.85
CA ASN A 96 -1.89 12.66 7.72
C ASN A 96 -3.29 13.13 7.28
N THR A 97 -4.34 12.38 7.57
CA THR A 97 -5.69 12.68 7.06
C THR A 97 -6.75 12.89 8.16
N GLY A 98 -6.49 12.43 9.38
CA GLY A 98 -7.49 12.36 10.44
C GLY A 98 -8.63 11.36 10.19
N LEU A 99 -8.55 10.55 9.13
CA LEU A 99 -9.61 9.63 8.72
C LEU A 99 -9.40 8.23 9.32
N THR A 100 -10.50 7.59 9.68
CA THR A 100 -10.52 6.13 9.86
C THR A 100 -10.51 5.47 8.48
N VAL A 101 -9.61 4.51 8.28
CA VAL A 101 -9.47 3.77 7.04
C VAL A 101 -9.90 2.32 7.21
N ARG A 102 -10.50 1.75 6.17
CA ARG A 102 -10.62 0.28 6.06
C ARG A 102 -9.47 -0.23 5.21
N ILE A 103 -8.68 -1.16 5.73
CA ILE A 103 -7.52 -1.72 5.03
C ILE A 103 -7.82 -3.14 4.56
N ARG A 104 -7.43 -3.47 3.33
CA ARG A 104 -7.41 -4.85 2.81
C ARG A 104 -6.11 -5.14 2.10
N CYS A 105 -5.51 -6.28 2.45
CA CYS A 105 -4.27 -6.76 1.85
C CYS A 105 -4.56 -8.02 1.03
N PHE A 106 -4.11 -8.04 -0.22
CA PHE A 106 -4.25 -9.14 -1.16
C PHE A 106 -2.88 -9.68 -1.54
N GLY A 107 -2.56 -10.85 -0.99
CA GLY A 107 -1.35 -11.58 -1.33
C GLY A 107 -1.58 -12.50 -2.51
N TYR A 108 -0.67 -12.48 -3.49
CA TYR A 108 -0.73 -13.36 -4.66
C TYR A 108 0.55 -14.15 -4.83
N GLU A 109 0.44 -15.39 -5.31
CA GLU A 109 1.59 -16.16 -5.73
C GLU A 109 2.41 -15.43 -6.81
N ALA A 110 3.72 -15.64 -6.83
CA ALA A 110 4.61 -14.96 -7.77
C ALA A 110 4.25 -15.20 -9.25
N SER A 111 3.65 -16.35 -9.55
CA SER A 111 3.15 -16.73 -10.88
C SER A 111 1.83 -16.06 -11.27
N SER A 112 1.13 -15.44 -10.31
CA SER A 112 -0.22 -14.90 -10.51
C SER A 112 -0.25 -13.40 -10.79
N ILE A 113 0.86 -12.69 -10.52
CA ILE A 113 1.00 -11.27 -10.84
C ILE A 113 1.97 -11.14 -12.02
N HIS A 114 1.49 -10.50 -13.08
CA HIS A 114 2.31 -10.02 -14.19
C HIS A 114 2.34 -8.49 -14.14
N ALA A 115 3.51 -7.91 -14.31
CA ALA A 115 3.68 -6.46 -14.41
C ALA A 115 4.70 -6.15 -15.50
N LEU A 116 4.55 -4.97 -16.09
CA LEU A 116 5.47 -4.41 -17.06
C LEU A 116 5.68 -2.94 -16.70
N ASN A 117 6.97 -2.56 -16.58
CA ASN A 117 7.49 -1.28 -16.09
C ASN A 117 7.52 -1.19 -14.56
#